data_AF-A0A8T5MIU8-F1
#
_entry.id   AF-A0A8T5MIU8-F1
#
_cell.length_a   1.000
_cell.length_b   1.000
_cell.length_c   1.000
_cell.angle_alpha   90.00
_cell.angle_beta   90.00
_cell.angle_gamma   90.00
#
_symmetry.space_group_name_H-M   'P 1'
#
loop_
_entity.id
_entity.type
_entity.pdbx_description
1 polymer ?
#
loop_
_entity_poly.entity_id
_entity_poly.type
_entity_poly.pdbx_seq_one_letter_code
_entity_poly.pdbx_strand_id
1 'polypeptide(L)'
;METHIAEKLHAYTMPRGRPNTRVKDLPDLALIATARALDAHRLRAAIEQTFSFRGTHDVPDHLPEPPDTWEAPYASLARLDQLRWVTLADVFEAAQSFLDPVLAGSMDATWDPDTWTWSST
;
A
#
# COMPACT_ATOMS: atom_id res chain seq x y z
N MET A 1 2.15 -13.22 0.66
CA MET A 1 2.60 -11.82 0.81
C MET A 1 1.54 -10.90 0.23
N GLU A 2 1.15 -11.17 -1.00
CA GLU A 2 0.08 -10.56 -1.79
C GLU A 2 -1.22 -10.40 -0.99
N THR A 3 -1.69 -11.45 -0.31
CA THR A 3 -2.87 -11.36 0.57
C THR A 3 -2.67 -10.38 1.73
N HIS A 4 -1.49 -10.33 2.37
CA HIS A 4 -1.24 -9.37 3.45
C HIS A 4 -1.24 -7.92 2.93
N ILE A 5 -0.69 -7.69 1.73
CA ILE A 5 -0.76 -6.39 1.04
C ILE A 5 -2.22 -6.01 0.81
N ALA A 6 -3.00 -6.94 0.24
CA ALA A 6 -4.41 -6.73 -0.05
C ALA A 6 -5.23 -6.42 1.22
N GLU A 7 -4.99 -7.13 2.33
CA GLU A 7 -5.67 -6.87 3.60
C GLU A 7 -5.31 -5.51 4.20
N LYS A 8 -4.04 -5.10 4.10
CA LYS A 8 -3.58 -3.79 4.54
C LYS A 8 -4.16 -2.66 3.71
N LEU A 9 -4.13 -2.81 2.38
CA LEU A 9 -4.75 -1.87 1.46
C LEU A 9 -6.24 -1.71 1.76
N HIS A 10 -6.97 -2.82 1.91
CA HIS A 10 -8.38 -2.78 2.27
C HIS A 10 -8.62 -2.10 3.63
N ALA A 11 -7.78 -2.37 4.64
CA ALA A 11 -7.90 -1.73 5.95
C ALA A 11 -7.60 -0.22 5.93
N TYR A 12 -6.63 0.19 5.10
CA TYR A 12 -6.22 1.57 4.86
C TYR A 12 -7.35 2.37 4.18
N THR A 13 -7.97 1.80 3.15
CA THR A 13 -8.96 2.45 2.27
C THR A 13 -10.40 2.36 2.77
N MET A 14 -10.68 1.49 3.75
CA MET A 14 -12.01 1.31 4.31
C MET A 14 -12.65 2.63 4.76
N PRO A 15 -13.84 2.99 4.24
CA PRO A 15 -14.59 4.16 4.71
C PRO A 15 -14.91 4.07 6.20
N ARG A 16 -14.71 5.16 6.94
CA ARG A 16 -14.98 5.23 8.39
C ARG A 16 -15.70 6.53 8.74
N GLY A 17 -16.69 6.44 9.63
CA GLY A 17 -17.33 7.61 10.24
C GLY A 17 -16.52 8.27 11.36
N ARG A 18 -15.31 7.77 11.65
CA ARG A 18 -14.38 8.31 12.64
C ARG A 18 -12.97 8.36 12.06
N PRO A 19 -12.07 9.22 12.58
CA PRO A 19 -10.70 9.31 12.09
C PRO A 19 -10.04 7.93 11.99
N ASN A 20 -9.40 7.66 10.85
CA ASN A 20 -8.74 6.41 10.61
C ASN A 20 -7.49 6.30 11.51
N THR A 21 -7.38 5.25 12.32
CA THR A 21 -6.25 5.03 13.23
C THR A 21 -5.21 4.06 12.65
N ARG A 22 -5.36 3.67 11.38
CA ARG A 22 -4.52 2.70 10.68
C ARG A 22 -3.22 3.31 10.12
N VAL A 23 -2.62 4.26 10.83
CA VAL A 23 -1.39 4.97 10.41
C VAL A 23 -0.28 3.98 10.02
N LYS A 24 -0.20 2.83 10.71
CA LYS A 24 0.81 1.77 10.47
C LYS A 24 0.64 1.02 9.15
N ASP A 25 -0.57 0.96 8.60
CA ASP A 25 -0.80 0.16 7.40
C ASP A 25 -0.09 0.76 6.17
N LEU A 26 0.09 2.09 6.11
CA LEU A 26 0.82 2.76 5.03
C LEU A 26 2.33 2.42 4.98
N PRO A 27 3.12 2.60 6.07
CA PRO A 27 4.52 2.16 6.06
C PRO A 27 4.66 0.65 5.92
N ASP A 28 3.71 -0.16 6.43
CA ASP A 28 3.77 -1.60 6.22
C ASP A 28 3.61 -1.98 4.74
N LEU A 29 2.74 -1.30 3.98
CA LEU A 29 2.63 -1.48 2.53
C LEU A 29 3.95 -1.17 1.82
N ALA A 30 4.60 -0.06 2.19
CA ALA A 30 5.90 0.33 1.63
C ALA A 30 7.05 -0.62 2.05
N LEU A 31 7.05 -1.12 3.30
CA LEU A 31 8.03 -2.09 3.79
C LEU A 31 7.89 -3.45 3.12
N ILE A 32 6.67 -3.89 2.82
CA ILE A 32 6.48 -5.14 2.08
C ILE A 32 7.10 -5.04 0.66
N ALA A 33 7.05 -3.86 0.04
CA ALA A 33 7.67 -3.62 -1.26
C ALA A 33 9.20 -3.79 -1.25
N THR A 34 9.86 -3.72 -0.09
CA THR A 34 11.31 -3.98 0.02
C THR A 34 11.65 -5.45 0.22
N ALA A 35 10.65 -6.33 0.46
CA ALA A 35 10.92 -7.66 0.98
C ALA A 35 11.30 -8.68 -0.10
N ARG A 36 10.67 -8.62 -1.28
CA ARG A 36 10.89 -9.57 -2.38
C ARG A 36 10.26 -9.10 -3.69
N ALA A 37 10.63 -9.78 -4.77
CA ALA A 37 9.93 -9.67 -6.04
C ALA A 37 8.47 -10.15 -5.95
N LEU A 38 7.57 -9.47 -6.66
CA LEU A 38 6.15 -9.76 -6.67
C LEU A 38 5.61 -9.74 -8.10
N ASP A 39 4.84 -10.75 -8.45
CA ASP A 39 4.13 -10.82 -9.73
C ASP A 39 2.86 -9.97 -9.67
N ALA A 40 2.67 -9.10 -10.67
CA ALA A 40 1.56 -8.15 -10.70
C ALA A 40 0.19 -8.84 -10.77
N HIS A 41 0.06 -9.91 -11.56
CA HIS A 41 -1.19 -10.66 -11.68
C HIS A 41 -1.61 -11.30 -10.36
N ARG A 42 -0.67 -11.92 -9.65
CA ARG A 42 -0.91 -12.53 -8.33
C ARG A 42 -1.26 -11.48 -7.29
N LEU A 43 -0.60 -10.32 -7.32
CA LEU A 43 -0.94 -9.22 -6.41
C LEU A 43 -2.33 -8.66 -6.71
N ARG A 44 -2.65 -8.40 -7.98
CA ARG A 44 -3.97 -7.94 -8.42
C ARG A 44 -5.08 -8.90 -8.00
N ALA A 45 -4.90 -10.19 -8.27
CA ALA A 45 -5.87 -11.22 -7.91
C ALA A 45 -6.11 -11.29 -6.38
N ALA A 46 -5.05 -11.14 -5.58
CA ALA A 46 -5.18 -11.11 -4.13
C ALA A 46 -5.95 -9.86 -3.63
N ILE A 47 -5.72 -8.70 -4.26
CA ILE A 47 -6.46 -7.46 -3.97
C ILE A 47 -7.94 -7.66 -4.28
N GLU A 48 -8.27 -8.06 -5.51
CA GLU A 48 -9.65 -8.27 -5.95
C GLU A 48 -10.39 -9.31 -5.08
N GLN A 49 -9.74 -10.44 -4.78
CA GLN A 49 -10.31 -11.47 -3.92
C GLN A 49 -10.56 -10.94 -2.50
N THR A 50 -9.64 -10.16 -1.94
CA THR A 50 -9.79 -9.61 -0.59
C THR A 50 -10.93 -8.61 -0.52
N PHE A 51 -11.00 -7.67 -1.46
CA PHE A 51 -12.06 -6.67 -1.49
C PHE A 51 -13.43 -7.31 -1.75
N SER A 52 -13.52 -8.25 -2.69
CA SER A 52 -14.73 -9.02 -2.96
C SER A 52 -15.21 -9.81 -1.74
N PHE A 53 -14.30 -10.52 -1.06
CA PHE A 53 -14.62 -11.29 0.14
C PHE A 53 -15.08 -10.39 1.30
N ARG A 54 -14.46 -9.22 1.48
CA ARG A 54 -14.81 -8.28 2.56
C ARG A 54 -16.09 -7.52 2.26
N GLY A 55 -16.38 -7.21 0.99
CA GLY A 55 -17.65 -6.65 0.52
C GLY A 55 -18.04 -5.31 1.14
N THR A 56 -17.07 -4.49 1.56
CA THR A 56 -17.36 -3.21 2.25
C THR A 56 -17.26 -1.97 1.37
N HIS A 57 -16.37 -1.98 0.39
CA HIS A 57 -16.15 -0.92 -0.60
C HIS A 57 -15.38 -1.50 -1.78
N ASP A 58 -15.38 -0.78 -2.90
CA ASP A 58 -14.68 -1.20 -4.12
C ASP A 58 -13.15 -1.00 -4.01
N VAL A 59 -12.40 -1.73 -4.83
CA VAL A 59 -10.97 -1.50 -5.00
C VAL A 59 -10.78 -0.10 -5.59
N PRO A 60 -9.95 0.78 -5.00
CA PRO A 60 -9.70 2.09 -5.56
C PRO A 60 -8.79 2.01 -6.79
N ASP A 61 -8.95 2.94 -7.73
CA ASP A 61 -8.12 3.02 -8.94
C ASP A 61 -6.68 3.52 -8.66
N HIS A 62 -6.49 4.22 -7.54
CA HIS A 62 -5.21 4.73 -7.05
C HIS A 62 -5.20 4.72 -5.52
N LEU A 63 -4.03 4.72 -4.89
CA LEU A 63 -3.90 4.83 -3.46
C LEU A 63 -4.36 6.23 -3.01
N PRO A 64 -5.43 6.37 -2.22
CA PRO A 64 -5.88 7.68 -1.76
C PRO A 64 -4.87 8.29 -0.79
N GLU A 65 -4.75 9.61 -0.80
CA GLU A 65 -3.90 10.35 0.13
C GLU A 65 -4.27 10.06 1.59
N PRO A 66 -3.28 9.88 2.49
CA PRO A 66 -3.56 9.78 3.91
C PRO A 66 -4.04 11.14 4.43
N PRO A 67 -4.92 11.17 5.44
CA PRO A 67 -5.41 12.43 5.99
C PRO A 67 -4.30 13.17 6.75
N ASP A 68 -4.22 14.51 6.64
CA ASP A 68 -3.21 15.36 7.30
C ASP A 68 -3.06 15.11 8.81
N THR A 69 -4.15 14.68 9.46
CA THR A 69 -4.14 14.26 10.88
C THR A 69 -3.14 13.14 11.20
N TRP A 70 -2.62 12.45 10.19
CA TRP A 70 -1.61 11.40 10.32
C TRP A 70 -0.18 11.91 10.40
N GLU A 71 0.10 13.18 10.07
CA GLU A 71 1.49 13.66 10.02
C GLU A 71 2.23 13.49 11.36
N ALA A 72 1.67 14.02 12.45
CA ALA A 72 2.28 13.93 13.78
C ALA A 72 2.43 12.48 14.30
N PRO A 73 1.40 11.61 14.26
CA PRO A 73 1.55 10.22 14.68
C PRO A 73 2.47 9.43 13.76
N TYR A 74 2.49 9.71 12.45
CA TYR A 74 3.41 9.08 11.52
C TYR A 74 4.86 9.47 11.81
N ALA A 75 5.18 10.76 11.96
CA ALA A 75 6.54 11.22 12.25
C ALA A 75 7.09 10.61 13.56
N SER A 76 6.22 10.42 14.56
CA SER A 76 6.57 9.74 15.81
C SER A 76 6.88 8.26 15.56
N LEU A 77 6.06 7.58 14.78
CA LEU A 77 6.26 6.18 14.39
C LEU A 77 7.54 6.00 13.56
N ALA A 78 7.74 6.81 12.52
CA ALA A 78 8.90 6.74 11.64
C ALA A 78 10.22 6.90 12.41
N ARG A 79 10.24 7.80 13.40
CA ARG A 79 11.40 7.99 14.28
C ARG A 79 11.65 6.79 15.20
N LEU A 80 10.59 6.28 15.84
CA LEU A 80 10.69 5.16 16.79
C LEU A 80 11.13 3.87 16.09
N ASP A 81 10.54 3.60 14.93
CA ASP A 81 10.78 2.38 14.15
C ASP A 81 11.94 2.53 13.15
N GLN A 82 12.60 3.70 13.13
CA GLN A 82 13.73 4.04 12.25
C GLN A 82 13.43 3.79 10.77
N LEU A 83 12.24 4.19 10.32
CA LEU A 83 11.82 4.02 8.94
C LEU A 83 12.65 4.91 8.00
N ARG A 84 12.90 4.39 6.79
CA ARG A 84 13.62 5.13 5.74
C ARG A 84 12.85 6.32 5.17
N TRP A 85 11.52 6.31 5.29
CA TRP A 85 10.64 7.41 4.92
C TRP A 85 10.40 8.26 6.15
N VAL A 86 10.93 9.48 6.15
CA VAL A 86 10.95 10.33 7.35
C VAL A 86 9.63 11.10 7.49
N THR A 87 8.97 11.39 6.36
CA THR A 87 7.70 12.12 6.31
C THR A 87 6.55 11.26 5.80
N LEU A 88 5.31 11.68 6.14
CA LEU A 88 4.10 11.01 5.65
C LEU A 88 4.02 11.05 4.12
N ALA A 89 4.45 12.16 3.51
CA ALA A 89 4.55 12.30 2.07
C ALA A 89 5.53 11.29 1.45
N ASP A 90 6.72 11.13 2.02
CA ASP A 90 7.73 10.19 1.49
C ASP A 90 7.22 8.74 1.44
N VAL A 91 6.52 8.29 2.49
CA VAL A 91 5.99 6.92 2.53
C VAL A 91 4.76 6.77 1.65
N PHE A 92 3.96 7.82 1.52
CA PHE A 92 2.81 7.81 0.62
C PHE A 92 3.27 7.68 -0.83
N GLU A 93 4.23 8.50 -1.26
CA GLU A 93 4.82 8.43 -2.60
C GLU A 93 5.43 7.04 -2.88
N ALA A 94 6.13 6.48 -1.90
CA ALA A 94 6.69 5.13 -2.01
C ALA A 94 5.60 4.07 -2.18
N ALA A 95 4.58 4.05 -1.31
CA ALA A 95 3.47 3.11 -1.40
C ALA A 95 2.66 3.30 -2.71
N GLN A 96 2.49 4.55 -3.15
CA GLN A 96 1.81 4.90 -4.39
C GLN A 96 2.55 4.35 -5.61
N SER A 97 3.86 4.58 -5.73
CA SER A 97 4.69 4.07 -6.83
C SER A 97 4.64 2.55 -6.97
N PHE A 98 4.48 1.85 -5.83
CA PHE A 98 4.38 0.41 -5.78
C PHE A 98 2.97 -0.09 -6.15
N LEU A 99 1.91 0.53 -5.61
CA LEU A 99 0.54 0.03 -5.71
C LEU A 99 -0.22 0.56 -6.92
N ASP A 100 -0.10 1.84 -7.25
CA ASP A 100 -0.91 2.50 -8.28
C ASP A 100 -0.85 1.80 -9.64
N PRO A 101 0.32 1.33 -10.12
CA PRO A 101 0.36 0.57 -11.35
C PRO A 101 -0.58 -0.64 -11.32
N VAL A 102 -0.63 -1.38 -10.20
CA VAL A 102 -1.45 -2.60 -10.04
C VAL A 102 -2.92 -2.26 -9.79
N LEU A 103 -3.20 -1.09 -9.20
CA LEU A 103 -4.57 -0.59 -8.99
C LEU A 103 -5.19 -0.09 -10.29
N ALA A 104 -4.42 0.58 -11.15
CA ALA A 104 -4.88 1.11 -12.42
C ALA A 104 -5.33 0.03 -13.42
N GLY A 105 -4.88 -1.22 -13.26
CA GLY A 105 -5.32 -2.34 -14.09
C GLY A 105 -4.41 -3.55 -14.05
N SER A 106 -4.69 -4.52 -14.92
CA SER A 106 -3.81 -5.68 -15.10
C SER A 106 -2.58 -5.27 -15.89
N MET A 107 -1.40 -5.59 -15.37
CA MET A 107 -0.13 -5.53 -16.08
C MET A 107 0.55 -6.90 -16.03
N ASP A 108 1.38 -7.19 -17.03
CA ASP A 108 2.29 -8.32 -17.03
C ASP A 108 3.69 -7.81 -16.67
N ALA A 109 3.98 -7.78 -15.37
CA ALA A 109 5.23 -7.26 -14.83
C ALA A 109 5.56 -7.90 -13.49
N THR A 110 6.85 -7.86 -13.14
CA THR A 110 7.35 -8.25 -11.84
C THR A 110 7.93 -7.03 -11.13
N TRP A 111 7.53 -6.81 -9.89
CA TRP A 111 8.13 -5.82 -9.00
C TRP A 111 9.54 -6.26 -8.63
N ASP A 112 10.50 -5.37 -8.77
CA ASP A 112 11.86 -5.57 -8.32
C ASP A 112 12.13 -4.70 -7.06
N PRO A 113 12.35 -5.31 -5.89
CA PRO A 113 12.59 -4.59 -4.64
C PRO A 113 13.94 -3.86 -4.61
N ASP A 114 14.91 -4.23 -5.46
CA ASP A 114 16.23 -3.61 -5.50
C ASP A 114 16.20 -2.32 -6.33
N THR A 115 15.53 -2.36 -7.48
CA THR A 115 15.38 -1.18 -8.36
C THR A 115 14.16 -0.34 -8.03
N TRP A 116 13.23 -0.82 -7.19
CA TRP A 116 11.98 -0.13 -6.84
C TRP A 116 11.09 0.17 -8.05
N THR A 117 11.04 -0.76 -9.00
CA THR A 117 10.26 -0.60 -10.24
C THR A 117 9.50 -1.86 -10.62
N TRP A 118 8.40 -1.68 -11.33
CA TRP A 118 7.75 -2.74 -12.09
C TRP A 118 8.49 -2.90 -13.42
N SER A 119 9.05 -4.09 -13.66
CA SER A 119 9.68 -4.44 -14.93
C SER A 119 8.78 -5.40 -15.70
N SER A 120 8.47 -5.07 -16.95
CA SER A 120 7.78 -6.00 -17.85
C SER A 120 8.58 -7.29 -17.98
N THR A 121 7.87 -8.41 -17.91
CA THR A 121 8.45 -9.74 -18.13
C THR A 121 8.81 -9.95 -19.60
#